data_AF-A0A349WW95-F1
#
_entry.id   AF-A0A349WW95-F1
#
_cell.length_a   1.000
_cell.length_b   1.000
_cell.length_c   1.000
_cell.angle_alpha   90.00
_cell.angle_beta   90.00
_cell.angle_gamma   90.00
#
_symmetry.space_group_name_H-M   'P 1'
#
loop_
_entity.id
_entity.type
_entity.pdbx_description
1 polymer ?
#
loop_
_entity_poly.entity_id
_entity_poly.type
_entity_poly.pdbx_seq_one_letter_code
_entity_poly.pdbx_strand_id
1 'polypeptide(L)'
;MKTIGQILGNARTNKRYSYQKLEEITKIKSSFIVAIENENWQTLPGFATVLGFVKSISATLDVDEKMAVAVLKRDYPPKKISINPNPDISSKPSWNPKLTFILGVGLVILIILGYLTFQYVKFISPPGIEVVSPIEGQAVDGDFVLVFGSTETDVKITVDNQPVLVDKDGKFSTNIEISPNTTKIVIKAISRSGKETVIERKIEVQNN
;
A
#
# COMPACT_ATOMS: atom_id res chain seq x y z
N MET A 1 -30.12 29.78 53.95
CA MET A 1 -29.20 28.85 54.63
C MET A 1 -27.80 29.08 54.07
N LYS A 2 -26.74 28.95 54.88
CA LYS A 2 -25.37 29.10 54.36
C LYS A 2 -25.01 27.91 53.48
N THR A 3 -24.27 28.16 52.42
CA THR A 3 -23.78 27.13 51.52
C THR A 3 -22.41 26.61 51.95
N ILE A 4 -21.97 25.47 51.40
CA ILE A 4 -20.65 24.90 51.73
C ILE A 4 -19.52 25.87 51.41
N GLY A 5 -19.60 26.57 50.27
CA GLY A 5 -18.60 27.55 49.88
C GLY A 5 -18.50 28.71 50.88
N GLN A 6 -19.65 29.24 51.31
CA GLN A 6 -19.72 30.29 52.32
C GLN A 6 -19.24 29.83 53.70
N ILE A 7 -19.53 28.59 54.09
CA ILE A 7 -19.09 28.04 55.39
C ILE A 7 -17.57 27.97 55.43
N LEU A 8 -16.94 27.37 54.40
CA LEU A 8 -15.49 27.23 54.34
C LEU A 8 -14.78 28.57 54.16
N GLY A 9 -15.30 29.46 53.31
CA GLY A 9 -14.72 30.79 53.10
C GLY A 9 -14.75 31.67 54.36
N ASN A 10 -15.84 31.62 55.13
CA ASN A 10 -15.93 32.32 56.41
C ASN A 10 -14.95 31.73 57.43
N ALA A 11 -14.89 30.40 57.55
CA ALA A 11 -13.96 29.73 58.48
C ALA A 11 -12.50 30.03 58.15
N ARG A 12 -12.16 30.06 56.85
CA ARG A 12 -10.82 30.46 56.36
C ARG A 12 -10.48 31.89 56.73
N THR A 13 -11.41 32.82 56.50
CA THR A 13 -11.22 34.25 56.79
C THR A 13 -11.11 34.51 58.30
N ASN A 14 -11.88 33.80 59.12
CA ASN A 14 -11.80 33.86 60.59
C ASN A 14 -10.42 33.40 61.11
N LYS A 15 -9.84 32.36 60.51
CA LYS A 15 -8.46 31.93 60.80
C LYS A 15 -7.38 32.76 60.09
N ARG A 16 -7.77 33.77 59.30
CA ARG A 16 -6.88 34.64 58.49
C ARG A 16 -5.97 33.86 57.54
N TYR A 17 -6.45 32.73 57.00
CA TYR A 17 -5.69 31.92 56.06
C TYR A 17 -5.85 32.44 54.62
N SER A 18 -4.73 32.64 53.93
CA SER A 18 -4.74 32.83 52.49
C SER A 18 -5.01 31.51 51.77
N TYR A 19 -5.42 31.58 50.50
CA TYR A 19 -5.59 30.39 49.66
C TYR A 19 -4.29 29.58 49.56
N GLN A 20 -3.15 30.26 49.39
CA GLN A 20 -1.83 29.65 49.33
C GLN A 20 -1.47 28.94 50.64
N LYS A 21 -1.86 29.51 51.79
CA LYS A 21 -1.60 28.89 53.08
C LYS A 21 -2.38 27.60 53.26
N LEU A 22 -3.65 27.57 52.85
CA LEU A 22 -4.44 26.33 52.86
C LEU A 22 -3.90 25.31 51.86
N GLU A 23 -3.44 25.74 50.69
CA GLU A 23 -2.80 24.85 49.71
C GLU A 23 -1.55 24.20 50.29
N GLU A 24 -0.71 24.96 50.99
CA GLU A 24 0.49 24.43 51.63
C GLU A 24 0.17 23.34 52.66
N ILE A 25 -0.88 23.52 53.46
CA ILE A 25 -1.28 22.61 54.55
C ILE A 25 -2.03 21.39 53.99
N THR A 26 -3.04 21.61 53.15
CA THR A 26 -3.94 20.55 52.66
C THR A 26 -3.42 19.85 51.40
N LYS A 27 -2.40 20.42 50.74
CA LYS A 27 -1.89 20.01 49.42
C LYS A 27 -2.93 20.08 48.30
N ILE A 28 -4.02 20.82 48.51
CA ILE A 28 -5.06 21.07 47.50
C ILE A 28 -4.76 22.38 46.81
N LYS A 29 -4.66 22.38 45.48
CA LYS A 29 -4.35 23.60 44.70
C LYS A 29 -5.31 24.73 45.04
N SER A 30 -4.80 25.96 45.22
CA SER A 30 -5.61 27.15 45.53
C SER A 30 -6.77 27.34 44.55
N SER A 31 -6.56 27.00 43.28
CA SER A 31 -7.61 27.05 42.25
C SER A 31 -8.85 26.22 42.61
N PHE A 32 -8.67 25.05 43.23
CA PHE A 32 -9.78 24.20 43.67
C PHE A 32 -10.43 24.72 44.94
N ILE A 33 -9.65 25.30 45.86
CA ILE A 33 -10.19 25.91 47.09
C ILE A 33 -11.09 27.09 46.71
N VAL A 34 -10.62 27.97 45.82
CA VAL A 34 -11.39 29.08 45.26
C VAL A 34 -12.65 28.58 44.55
N ALA A 35 -12.53 27.51 43.75
CA ALA A 35 -13.67 26.92 43.06
C ALA A 35 -14.73 26.33 44.02
N ILE A 36 -14.32 25.75 45.15
CA ILE A 36 -15.24 25.26 46.19
C ILE A 36 -15.94 26.43 46.89
N GLU A 37 -15.20 27.48 47.27
CA GLU A 37 -15.76 28.66 47.93
C GLU A 37 -16.76 29.41 47.05
N ASN A 38 -16.51 29.45 45.74
CA ASN A 38 -17.37 30.09 44.74
C ASN A 38 -18.37 29.14 44.07
N GLU A 39 -18.47 27.89 44.52
CA GLU A 39 -19.40 26.88 43.99
C GLU A 39 -19.29 26.64 42.47
N ASN A 40 -18.09 26.80 41.93
CA ASN A 40 -17.82 26.55 40.52
C ASN A 40 -17.59 25.06 40.27
N TRP A 41 -18.67 24.28 40.38
CA TRP A 41 -18.67 22.81 40.24
C TRP A 41 -18.16 22.30 38.89
N GLN A 42 -18.16 23.13 37.84
CA GLN A 42 -17.69 22.74 36.51
C GLN A 42 -16.16 22.60 36.44
N THR A 43 -15.45 23.42 37.22
CA THR A 43 -13.98 23.41 37.29
C THR A 43 -13.42 22.37 38.25
N LEU A 44 -14.27 21.78 39.08
CA LEU A 44 -13.89 20.81 40.09
C LEU A 44 -13.81 19.39 39.52
N PRO A 45 -12.95 18.53 40.08
CA PRO A 45 -12.90 17.10 39.75
C PRO A 45 -14.20 16.39 40.17
N GLY A 46 -14.26 15.07 39.95
CA GLY A 46 -15.42 14.27 40.32
C GLY A 46 -15.80 14.39 41.81
N PHE A 47 -17.08 14.15 42.12
CA PHE A 47 -17.64 14.32 43.46
C PHE A 47 -16.84 13.64 44.57
N ALA A 48 -16.31 12.44 44.33
CA ALA A 48 -15.49 11.72 45.32
C ALA A 48 -14.22 12.51 45.72
N THR A 49 -13.59 13.18 44.76
CA THR A 49 -12.41 14.00 45.01
C THR A 49 -12.79 15.29 45.75
N VAL A 50 -13.87 15.95 45.33
CA VAL A 50 -14.39 17.16 46.01
C VAL A 50 -14.80 16.86 47.44
N LEU A 51 -15.41 15.69 47.68
CA LEU A 51 -15.73 15.20 49.02
C LEU A 51 -14.47 15.07 49.89
N GLY A 52 -13.39 14.51 49.34
CA GLY A 52 -12.10 14.46 50.03
C GLY A 52 -11.52 15.84 50.33
N PHE A 53 -11.63 16.78 49.38
CA PHE A 53 -11.17 18.16 49.56
C PHE A 53 -11.91 18.86 50.70
N VAL A 54 -13.24 18.80 50.70
CA VAL A 54 -14.06 19.42 51.75
C VAL A 54 -13.73 18.85 53.12
N LYS A 55 -13.56 17.52 53.24
CA LYS A 55 -13.14 16.90 54.51
C LYS A 55 -11.79 17.43 55.01
N SER A 56 -10.79 17.47 54.13
CA SER A 56 -9.44 17.96 54.48
C SER A 56 -9.44 19.44 54.87
N ILE A 57 -10.19 20.27 54.14
CA ILE A 57 -10.31 21.71 54.42
C ILE A 57 -11.08 21.93 55.74
N SER A 58 -12.20 21.23 55.96
CA SER A 58 -12.97 21.33 57.19
C SER A 58 -12.16 20.94 58.43
N ALA A 59 -11.40 19.84 58.36
CA ALA A 59 -10.51 19.43 59.43
C ALA A 59 -9.43 20.49 59.75
N THR A 60 -8.88 21.14 58.72
CA THR A 60 -7.87 22.21 58.90
C THR A 60 -8.48 23.49 59.48
N LEU A 61 -9.71 23.82 59.09
CA LEU A 61 -10.42 25.03 59.50
C LEU A 61 -11.22 24.87 60.80
N ASP A 62 -11.16 23.72 61.45
CA ASP A 62 -11.93 23.40 62.67
C ASP A 62 -13.45 23.54 62.47
N VAL A 63 -13.90 23.09 61.29
CA VAL A 63 -15.31 22.98 60.93
C VAL A 63 -15.72 21.53 61.06
N ASP A 64 -16.89 21.25 61.65
CA ASP A 64 -17.42 19.88 61.75
C ASP A 64 -17.52 19.23 60.36
N GLU A 65 -16.73 18.18 60.17
CA GLU A 65 -16.64 17.41 58.93
C GLU A 65 -17.98 16.79 58.55
N LYS A 66 -18.75 16.27 59.51
CA LYS A 66 -20.04 15.62 59.23
C LYS A 66 -21.04 16.64 58.68
N MET A 67 -21.08 17.82 59.30
CA MET A 67 -21.89 18.93 58.85
C MET A 67 -21.45 19.40 57.45
N ALA A 68 -20.15 19.62 57.24
CA ALA A 68 -19.61 20.08 55.96
C ALA A 68 -19.91 19.10 54.82
N VAL A 69 -19.79 17.80 55.06
CA VAL A 69 -20.13 16.75 54.09
C VAL A 69 -21.63 16.72 53.79
N ALA A 70 -22.48 16.89 54.80
CA ALA A 70 -23.92 16.93 54.62
C ALA A 70 -24.33 18.15 53.77
N VAL A 71 -23.75 19.31 54.04
CA VAL A 71 -23.99 20.54 53.28
C VAL A 71 -23.45 20.42 51.85
N LEU A 72 -22.26 19.84 51.65
CA LEU A 72 -21.72 19.56 50.32
C LEU A 72 -22.67 18.67 49.50
N LYS A 73 -23.18 17.58 50.08
CA LYS A 73 -24.11 16.69 49.38
C LYS A 73 -25.42 17.38 48.97
N ARG A 74 -25.84 18.40 49.72
CA ARG A 74 -27.01 19.24 49.41
C ARG A 74 -26.71 20.21 48.27
N ASP A 75 -25.55 20.87 48.31
CA ASP A 75 -25.21 21.96 47.40
C ASP A 75 -24.58 21.47 46.07
N TYR A 76 -23.98 20.29 46.05
CA TYR A 76 -23.32 19.73 44.88
C TYR A 76 -24.35 19.22 43.85
N PRO A 77 -24.35 19.73 42.60
CA PRO A 77 -25.33 19.35 41.60
C PRO A 77 -25.15 17.89 41.16
N PRO A 78 -26.23 17.13 40.93
CA PRO A 78 -26.13 15.75 40.46
C PRO A 78 -25.49 15.72 39.06
N LYS A 79 -24.22 15.34 38.98
CA LYS A 79 -23.54 15.08 37.71
C LYS A 79 -23.90 13.67 37.27
N LYS A 80 -24.60 13.52 36.13
CA LYS A 80 -24.82 12.21 35.51
C LYS A 80 -23.45 11.65 35.09
N ILE A 81 -22.93 10.70 35.86
CA ILE A 81 -21.75 9.94 35.46
C ILE A 81 -22.24 9.02 34.35
N SER A 82 -21.86 9.29 33.11
CA SER A 82 -22.02 8.32 32.03
C SER A 82 -21.06 7.17 32.31
N ILE A 83 -21.53 6.16 33.04
CA ILE A 83 -20.86 4.87 33.18
C ILE A 83 -21.10 4.13 31.85
N ASN A 84 -20.62 4.67 30.75
CA ASN A 84 -20.54 3.94 29.50
C ASN A 84 -19.07 3.59 29.31
N PRO A 85 -18.61 2.41 29.80
CA PRO A 85 -17.45 1.79 29.22
C PRO A 85 -17.87 1.31 27.84
N ASN A 86 -18.15 2.22 26.91
CA ASN A 86 -17.97 1.84 25.53
C ASN A 86 -16.45 1.68 25.44
N PRO A 87 -15.92 0.47 25.24
CA PRO A 87 -14.55 0.38 24.82
C PRO A 87 -14.42 1.33 23.63
N ASP A 88 -13.43 2.21 23.66
CA ASP A 88 -13.03 2.92 22.46
C ASP A 88 -12.43 1.86 21.52
N ILE A 89 -13.32 1.10 20.87
CA ILE A 89 -12.98 0.15 19.82
C ILE A 89 -12.65 0.99 18.59
N SER A 90 -11.61 1.81 18.72
CA SER A 90 -10.83 2.19 17.55
C SER A 90 -10.43 0.87 16.90
N SER A 91 -11.05 0.57 15.77
CA SER A 91 -10.80 -0.63 14.98
C SER A 91 -9.39 -0.53 14.40
N LYS A 92 -8.39 -0.75 15.24
CA LYS A 92 -7.01 -0.87 14.79
C LYS A 92 -6.98 -2.08 13.85
N PRO A 93 -6.46 -1.93 12.62
CA PRO A 93 -6.37 -3.06 11.70
C PRO A 93 -5.55 -4.15 12.35
N SER A 94 -6.18 -5.29 12.67
CA SER A 94 -5.49 -6.43 13.21
C SER A 94 -4.99 -7.30 12.05
N TRP A 95 -3.69 -7.58 12.09
CA TRP A 95 -3.07 -8.45 11.11
C TRP A 95 -3.62 -9.87 11.27
N ASN A 96 -4.22 -10.43 10.21
CA ASN A 96 -4.71 -11.80 10.20
C ASN A 96 -3.68 -12.72 9.52
N PRO A 97 -2.91 -13.53 10.27
CA PRO A 97 -1.84 -14.35 9.71
C PRO A 97 -2.32 -15.35 8.64
N LYS A 98 -3.58 -15.80 8.74
CA LYS A 98 -4.18 -16.71 7.75
C LYS A 98 -4.35 -16.01 6.40
N LEU A 99 -4.76 -14.74 6.41
CA LEU A 99 -4.95 -13.97 5.20
C LEU A 99 -3.62 -13.70 4.50
N THR A 100 -2.57 -13.33 5.25
CA THR A 100 -1.24 -13.14 4.66
C THR A 100 -0.63 -14.41 4.12
N PHE A 101 -0.88 -15.54 4.77
CA PHE A 101 -0.45 -16.84 4.25
C PHE A 101 -1.14 -17.16 2.91
N ILE A 102 -2.47 -16.97 2.83
CA ILE A 102 -3.23 -17.19 1.58
C ILE A 102 -2.76 -16.24 0.48
N LEU A 103 -2.54 -14.96 0.79
CA LEU A 103 -2.01 -14.00 -0.19
C LEU A 103 -0.60 -14.40 -0.66
N GLY A 104 0.26 -14.86 0.26
CA GLY A 104 1.62 -15.31 -0.06
C GLY A 104 1.60 -16.52 -0.99
N VAL A 105 0.81 -17.54 -0.68
CA VAL A 105 0.65 -18.73 -1.53
C VAL A 105 0.06 -18.36 -2.89
N GLY A 106 -0.96 -17.50 -2.91
CA GLY A 106 -1.57 -17.00 -4.14
C GLY A 106 -0.57 -16.24 -5.02
N LEU A 107 0.30 -15.42 -4.42
CA LEU A 107 1.36 -14.70 -5.14
C LEU A 107 2.38 -15.66 -5.75
N VAL A 108 2.82 -16.69 -5.00
CA VAL A 108 3.75 -17.71 -5.52
C VAL A 108 3.13 -18.46 -6.70
N ILE A 109 1.87 -18.88 -6.59
CA ILE A 109 1.16 -19.54 -7.69
C ILE A 109 1.07 -18.61 -8.91
N LEU A 110 0.76 -17.34 -8.71
CA LEU A 110 0.67 -16.35 -9.79
C LEU A 110 2.02 -16.17 -10.49
N ILE A 111 3.13 -16.11 -9.74
CA ILE A 111 4.48 -16.02 -10.31
C ILE A 111 4.80 -17.27 -11.15
N ILE A 112 4.49 -18.46 -10.64
CA ILE A 112 4.71 -19.71 -11.36
C ILE A 112 3.88 -19.74 -12.65
N LEU A 113 2.59 -19.41 -12.58
CA LEU A 113 1.72 -19.36 -13.75
C LEU A 113 2.21 -18.33 -14.77
N GLY A 114 2.59 -17.14 -14.32
CA GLY A 114 3.14 -16.10 -15.19
C GLY A 114 4.41 -16.55 -15.91
N TYR A 115 5.33 -17.21 -15.19
CA TYR A 115 6.54 -17.77 -15.78
C TYR A 115 6.23 -18.87 -16.80
N LEU A 116 5.32 -19.80 -16.48
CA LEU A 116 4.91 -20.86 -17.39
C LEU A 116 4.24 -20.31 -18.64
N THR A 117 3.37 -19.31 -18.51
CA THR A 117 2.74 -18.64 -19.66
C THR A 117 3.78 -17.95 -20.52
N PHE A 118 4.71 -17.20 -19.93
CA PHE A 118 5.81 -16.57 -20.66
C PHE A 118 6.65 -17.60 -21.43
N GLN A 119 7.04 -18.69 -20.76
CA GLN A 119 7.83 -19.75 -21.36
C GLN A 119 7.07 -20.46 -22.49
N TYR A 120 5.78 -20.70 -22.30
CA TYR A 120 4.92 -21.30 -23.31
C TYR A 120 4.82 -20.41 -24.54
N VAL A 121 4.56 -19.11 -24.36
CA VAL A 121 4.50 -18.13 -25.47
C VAL A 121 5.81 -18.14 -26.24
N LYS A 122 6.97 -18.04 -25.56
CA LYS A 122 8.28 -18.08 -26.19
C LYS A 122 8.52 -19.36 -27.01
N PHE A 123 8.02 -20.52 -26.55
CA PHE A 123 8.16 -21.79 -27.26
C PHE A 123 7.28 -21.88 -28.52
N ILE A 124 6.11 -21.24 -28.52
CA ILE A 124 5.16 -21.24 -29.65
C ILE A 124 5.32 -20.03 -30.58
N SER A 125 6.18 -19.07 -30.24
CA SER A 125 6.51 -17.94 -31.08
C SER A 125 7.20 -18.43 -32.37
N PRO A 126 6.78 -17.93 -33.55
CA PRO A 126 7.50 -18.16 -34.79
C PRO A 126 8.94 -17.62 -34.71
N PRO A 127 9.91 -18.26 -35.39
CA PRO A 127 11.29 -17.80 -35.37
C PRO A 127 11.43 -16.44 -36.05
N GLY A 128 12.24 -15.56 -35.46
CA GLY A 128 12.66 -14.32 -36.11
C GLY A 128 13.51 -14.61 -37.34
N ILE A 129 13.15 -14.00 -38.47
CA ILE A 129 13.95 -14.00 -39.70
C ILE A 129 13.98 -12.59 -40.28
N GLU A 130 15.18 -12.15 -40.64
CA GLU A 130 15.45 -10.90 -41.31
C GLU A 130 16.15 -11.20 -42.63
N VAL A 131 15.50 -10.83 -43.74
CA VAL A 131 16.02 -11.00 -45.09
C VAL A 131 16.60 -9.67 -45.55
N VAL A 132 17.93 -9.64 -45.72
CA VAL A 132 18.68 -8.45 -46.17
C VAL A 132 18.64 -8.32 -47.69
N SER A 133 18.79 -9.45 -48.39
CA SER A 133 18.67 -9.54 -49.85
C SER A 133 17.91 -10.82 -50.24
N PRO A 134 17.03 -10.77 -51.24
CA PRO A 134 16.67 -9.58 -52.02
C PRO A 134 15.81 -8.60 -51.23
N ILE A 135 15.96 -7.31 -51.53
CA ILE A 135 15.00 -6.30 -51.09
C ILE A 135 13.70 -6.39 -51.89
N GLU A 136 12.61 -5.82 -51.38
CA GLU A 136 11.32 -5.83 -52.09
C GLU A 136 11.44 -5.09 -53.43
N GLY A 137 11.09 -5.77 -54.52
CA GLY A 137 11.17 -5.22 -55.88
C GLY A 137 12.59 -5.09 -56.42
N GLN A 138 13.56 -5.84 -55.87
CA GLN A 138 14.93 -5.79 -56.36
C GLN A 138 14.99 -6.20 -57.84
N ALA A 139 15.58 -5.33 -58.67
CA ALA A 139 15.92 -5.66 -60.03
C ALA A 139 17.12 -6.63 -60.04
N VAL A 140 16.97 -7.75 -60.74
CA VAL A 140 18.00 -8.77 -60.88
C VAL A 140 18.39 -8.89 -62.35
N ASP A 141 19.69 -8.83 -62.58
CA ASP A 141 20.32 -9.04 -63.89
C ASP A 141 21.10 -10.37 -63.84
N GLY A 142 20.77 -11.30 -64.73
CA GLY A 142 21.35 -12.65 -64.81
C GLY A 142 20.49 -13.79 -64.24
N ASP A 143 21.06 -14.99 -64.19
CA ASP A 143 20.34 -16.24 -63.88
C ASP A 143 20.28 -16.57 -62.37
N PHE A 144 20.92 -15.77 -61.51
CA PHE A 144 21.01 -16.06 -60.07
C PHE A 144 20.74 -14.85 -59.18
N VAL A 145 20.03 -15.09 -58.06
CA VAL A 145 19.82 -14.13 -56.98
C VAL A 145 20.53 -14.60 -55.72
N LEU A 146 21.36 -13.72 -55.15
CA LEU A 146 21.93 -13.93 -53.82
C LEU A 146 20.88 -13.61 -52.76
N VAL A 147 20.44 -14.66 -52.06
CA VAL A 147 19.52 -14.58 -50.93
C VAL A 147 20.33 -14.73 -49.64
N PHE A 148 20.37 -13.68 -48.82
CA PHE A 148 21.07 -13.74 -47.54
C PHE A 148 20.37 -12.89 -46.47
N GLY A 149 20.61 -13.29 -45.22
CA GLY A 149 19.98 -12.67 -44.07
C GLY A 149 20.41 -13.30 -42.76
N SER A 150 19.66 -13.01 -41.72
CA SER A 150 19.87 -13.54 -40.36
C SER A 150 18.59 -14.10 -39.78
N THR A 151 18.73 -15.12 -38.93
CA THR A 151 17.65 -15.77 -38.20
C THR A 151 18.15 -16.20 -36.82
N GLU A 152 17.25 -16.72 -36.00
CA GLU A 152 17.64 -17.36 -34.73
C GLU A 152 18.48 -18.61 -34.99
N THR A 153 19.39 -18.91 -34.07
CA THR A 153 20.17 -20.16 -34.11
C THR A 153 19.23 -21.36 -34.03
N ASP A 154 19.58 -22.48 -34.67
CA ASP A 154 18.80 -23.72 -34.69
C ASP A 154 17.46 -23.67 -35.47
N VAL A 155 17.32 -22.72 -36.39
CA VAL A 155 16.19 -22.62 -37.32
C VAL A 155 16.54 -23.29 -38.65
N LYS A 156 15.59 -24.03 -39.22
CA LYS A 156 15.70 -24.56 -40.58
C LYS A 156 15.19 -23.51 -41.57
N ILE A 157 16.06 -23.06 -42.46
CA ILE A 157 15.70 -22.13 -43.54
C ILE A 157 15.50 -22.91 -44.84
N THR A 158 14.44 -22.58 -45.56
CA THR A 158 14.24 -22.99 -46.95
C THR A 158 13.96 -21.78 -47.82
N VAL A 159 14.62 -21.70 -48.96
CA VAL A 159 14.39 -20.67 -49.99
C VAL A 159 13.85 -21.39 -51.23
N ASP A 160 12.62 -21.08 -51.66
CA ASP A 160 11.92 -21.77 -52.76
C ASP A 160 11.99 -23.30 -52.65
N ASN A 161 11.67 -23.80 -51.45
CA ASN A 161 11.73 -25.21 -51.03
C ASN A 161 13.13 -25.85 -51.01
N GLN A 162 14.19 -25.11 -51.28
CA GLN A 162 15.58 -25.59 -51.15
C GLN A 162 16.12 -25.29 -49.75
N PRO A 163 16.65 -26.29 -49.00
CA PRO A 163 17.20 -26.07 -47.66
C PRO A 163 18.52 -25.30 -47.72
N VAL A 164 18.65 -24.29 -46.85
CA VAL A 164 19.87 -23.47 -46.72
C VAL A 164 20.49 -23.69 -45.34
N LEU A 165 21.82 -23.83 -45.30
CA LEU A 165 22.56 -23.95 -44.05
C LEU A 165 22.64 -22.59 -43.36
N VAL A 166 22.32 -22.58 -42.06
CA VAL A 166 22.48 -21.44 -41.17
C VAL A 166 23.78 -21.65 -40.39
N ASP A 167 24.62 -20.62 -40.31
CA ASP A 167 25.86 -20.67 -39.55
C ASP A 167 25.63 -20.50 -38.04
N LYS A 168 26.72 -20.53 -37.25
CA LYS A 168 26.67 -20.39 -35.79
C LYS A 168 26.23 -19.00 -35.32
N ASP A 169 26.37 -18.00 -36.19
CA ASP A 169 25.99 -16.61 -35.93
C ASP A 169 24.54 -16.34 -36.38
N GLY A 170 23.81 -17.36 -36.86
CA GLY A 170 22.44 -17.24 -37.33
C GLY A 170 22.32 -16.67 -38.74
N LYS A 171 23.41 -16.55 -39.49
CA LYS A 171 23.40 -16.02 -40.86
C LYS A 171 23.22 -17.15 -41.87
N PHE A 172 22.55 -16.84 -42.96
CA PHE A 172 22.38 -17.74 -44.09
C PHE A 172 22.64 -17.00 -45.38
N SER A 173 23.13 -17.73 -46.38
CA SER A 173 23.39 -17.20 -47.72
C SER A 173 23.27 -18.33 -48.73
N THR A 174 22.55 -18.11 -49.82
CA THR A 174 22.46 -19.03 -50.95
C THR A 174 22.25 -18.27 -52.25
N ASN A 175 22.71 -18.84 -53.36
CA ASN A 175 22.33 -18.38 -54.69
C ASN A 175 21.15 -19.22 -55.18
N ILE A 176 20.07 -18.56 -55.59
CA ILE A 176 18.90 -19.19 -56.19
C ILE A 176 18.91 -18.90 -57.68
N GLU A 177 18.78 -19.96 -58.47
CA GLU A 177 18.61 -19.84 -59.92
C GLU A 177 17.22 -19.26 -60.21
N ILE A 178 17.18 -18.18 -60.98
CA ILE A 178 15.95 -17.49 -61.37
C ILE A 178 15.68 -17.70 -62.85
N SER A 179 14.41 -17.87 -63.18
CA SER A 179 13.93 -17.95 -64.55
C SER A 179 13.29 -16.61 -64.96
N PRO A 180 13.15 -16.30 -66.26
CA PRO A 180 12.54 -15.06 -66.74
C PRO A 180 11.10 -14.81 -66.25
N ASN A 181 10.43 -15.85 -65.76
CA ASN A 181 9.08 -15.79 -65.19
C ASN A 181 9.05 -15.81 -63.64
N THR A 182 10.21 -15.84 -62.98
CA THR A 182 10.29 -15.78 -61.51
C THR A 182 9.94 -14.38 -61.04
N THR A 183 8.83 -14.24 -60.32
CA THR A 183 8.32 -12.94 -59.83
C THR A 183 8.51 -12.75 -58.33
N LYS A 184 8.75 -13.85 -57.61
CA LYS A 184 8.92 -13.85 -56.15
C LYS A 184 9.84 -14.96 -55.69
N ILE A 185 10.51 -14.72 -54.58
CA ILE A 185 11.31 -15.68 -53.83
C ILE A 185 10.64 -15.87 -52.46
N VAL A 186 10.38 -17.11 -52.09
CA VAL A 186 9.74 -17.47 -50.82
C VAL A 186 10.79 -17.99 -49.85
N ILE A 187 11.02 -17.24 -48.78
CA ILE A 187 11.91 -17.61 -47.69
C ILE A 187 11.06 -18.07 -46.51
N LYS A 188 11.25 -19.33 -46.09
CA LYS A 188 10.55 -19.92 -44.95
C LYS A 188 11.56 -20.31 -43.87
N ALA A 189 11.31 -19.82 -42.66
CA ALA A 189 12.00 -20.20 -41.43
C ALA A 189 11.13 -21.15 -40.62
N ILE A 190 11.67 -22.30 -40.21
CA ILE A 190 10.98 -23.31 -39.42
C ILE A 190 11.77 -23.57 -38.14
N SER A 191 11.17 -23.26 -36.99
CA SER A 191 11.74 -23.53 -35.67
C SER A 191 11.70 -25.03 -35.32
N ARG A 192 12.47 -25.44 -34.30
CA ARG A 192 12.43 -26.81 -33.76
C ARG A 192 11.05 -27.26 -33.29
N SER A 193 10.19 -26.33 -32.85
CA SER A 193 8.81 -26.61 -32.42
C SER A 193 7.82 -26.69 -33.59
N GLY A 194 8.29 -26.52 -34.83
CA GLY A 194 7.48 -26.59 -36.06
C GLY A 194 6.73 -25.29 -36.37
N LYS A 195 7.02 -24.19 -35.67
CA LYS A 195 6.46 -22.86 -36.00
C LYS A 195 7.20 -22.27 -37.18
N GLU A 196 6.42 -21.68 -38.10
CA GLU A 196 6.92 -21.17 -39.36
C GLU A 196 6.76 -19.65 -39.46
N THR A 197 7.77 -18.99 -40.01
CA THR A 197 7.70 -17.61 -40.50
C THR A 197 7.97 -17.64 -41.99
N VAL A 198 7.09 -17.03 -42.79
CA VAL A 198 7.21 -16.98 -44.26
C VAL A 198 7.36 -15.53 -44.68
N ILE A 199 8.43 -15.25 -45.41
CA ILE A 199 8.69 -13.95 -46.04
C ILE A 199 8.69 -14.18 -47.55
N GLU A 200 7.87 -13.42 -48.26
CA GLU A 200 7.90 -13.36 -49.72
C GLU A 200 8.59 -12.07 -50.14
N ARG A 201 9.56 -12.18 -51.05
CA ARG A 201 10.21 -11.03 -51.68
C ARG A 201 9.91 -11.04 -53.17
N LYS A 202 9.29 -9.97 -53.66
CA LYS A 202 9.10 -9.80 -55.11
C LYS A 202 10.40 -9.33 -55.74
N ILE A 203 10.71 -9.85 -56.92
CA ILE A 203 11.89 -9.47 -57.71
C ILE A 203 11.46 -9.08 -59.13
N GLU A 204 12.22 -8.19 -59.75
CA GLU A 204 12.04 -7.80 -61.14
C GLU A 204 13.20 -8.36 -61.97
N VAL A 205 12.93 -9.35 -62.81
CA VAL A 205 13.95 -9.95 -63.68
C VAL A 205 14.10 -9.08 -64.93
N GLN A 206 15.29 -8.54 -65.15
CA GLN A 206 15.60 -7.83 -66.39
C GLN A 206 16.07 -8.85 -67.43
N ASN A 207 15.29 -9.04 -68.50
CA ASN A 207 15.72 -9.78 -69.66
C ASN A 207 16.62 -8.87 -70.51
N ASN A 208 17.88 -9.25 -70.70
CA ASN A 208 18.75 -8.67 -71.72
C ASN A 208 18.86 -9.63 -72.90
#